data_AF-Q6N935-F1
#
_entry.id   AF-Q6N935-F1
#
_cell.length_a   1.000
_cell.length_b   1.000
_cell.length_c   1.000
_cell.angle_alpha   90.00
_cell.angle_beta   90.00
_cell.angle_gamma   90.00
#
_symmetry.space_group_name_H-M   'P 1'
#
loop_
_entity.id
_entity.type
_entity.pdbx_description
1 polymer ?
#
loop_
_entity_poly.entity_id
_entity_poly.type
_entity_poly.pdbx_seq_one_letter_code
_entity_poly.pdbx_strand_id
1 'polypeptide(L)'
;MRSLCAGGRAIGLSGPDSRRHHRPQGPSEGASLILPDLSSSIAVGALIYWMLLLTIKHVFADFIFQNKWMAMGKDAKTGWALPLLAHCSVHLVMTTLLMLILAPRYWYIGVIDFLIHLAIDRLKGFLVATYDVTNQDRWFWWLIGTDQALHHLTGFGLAIVLAANP
;
A
#
# COMPACT_ATOMS: atom_id res chain seq x y z
N MET A 1 -37.40 84.20 -13.82
CA MET A 1 -37.18 84.58 -12.40
C MET A 1 -38.18 83.78 -11.56
N ARG A 2 -37.72 83.17 -10.47
CA ARG A 2 -38.42 82.17 -9.63
C ARG A 2 -39.73 82.71 -9.02
N SER A 3 -40.75 81.86 -8.82
CA SER A 3 -41.22 81.45 -7.47
C SER A 3 -42.62 80.81 -7.39
N LEU A 4 -42.64 79.64 -6.71
CA LEU A 4 -43.47 79.25 -5.55
C LEU A 4 -44.97 78.83 -5.65
N CYS A 5 -45.23 77.72 -4.93
CA CYS A 5 -46.47 77.32 -4.20
C CYS A 5 -47.74 76.99 -5.03
N ALA A 6 -48.65 76.08 -4.67
CA ALA A 6 -48.81 75.06 -3.63
C ALA A 6 -50.04 74.18 -4.00
N GLY A 7 -50.13 72.97 -3.44
CA GLY A 7 -51.42 72.32 -3.07
C GLY A 7 -52.11 71.41 -4.09
N GLY A 8 -52.42 70.17 -3.66
CA GLY A 8 -53.38 69.29 -4.34
C GLY A 8 -53.33 67.85 -3.83
N ARG A 9 -54.42 67.39 -3.19
CA ARG A 9 -54.53 66.10 -2.49
C ARG A 9 -55.25 65.05 -3.34
N ALA A 10 -54.76 63.81 -3.22
CA ALA A 10 -55.49 62.53 -3.16
C ALA A 10 -56.06 61.84 -4.42
N ILE A 11 -56.22 60.51 -4.24
CA ILE A 11 -56.85 59.47 -5.07
C ILE A 11 -55.86 58.85 -6.08
N GLY A 12 -55.54 57.56 -6.12
CA GLY A 12 -56.05 56.35 -5.49
C GLY A 12 -55.78 55.19 -6.46
N LEU A 13 -55.59 53.98 -5.91
CA LEU A 13 -55.78 52.66 -6.55
C LEU A 13 -54.58 51.96 -7.23
N SER A 14 -54.12 50.91 -6.53
CA SER A 14 -54.06 49.51 -7.00
C SER A 14 -52.91 49.01 -7.87
N GLY A 15 -52.05 48.18 -7.25
CA GLY A 15 -51.50 46.96 -7.86
C GLY A 15 -50.03 46.66 -7.55
N PRO A 16 -49.69 45.56 -6.86
CA PRO A 16 -48.35 44.98 -6.96
C PRO A 16 -48.36 43.85 -8.01
N ASP A 17 -47.88 44.13 -9.22
CA ASP A 17 -47.46 43.08 -10.18
C ASP A 17 -46.10 42.53 -9.70
N SER A 18 -46.17 41.49 -8.87
CA SER A 18 -44.98 40.75 -8.42
C SER A 18 -44.54 39.76 -9.49
N ARG A 19 -43.82 40.25 -10.50
CA ARG A 19 -43.05 39.39 -11.40
C ARG A 19 -42.02 38.60 -10.60
N ARG A 20 -42.31 37.32 -10.39
CA ARG A 20 -41.34 36.33 -9.91
C ARG A 20 -40.22 36.21 -10.94
N HIS A 21 -39.07 36.81 -10.63
CA HIS A 21 -37.83 36.45 -11.29
C HIS A 21 -37.47 35.02 -10.86
N HIS A 22 -37.75 34.05 -11.73
CA HIS A 22 -37.15 32.72 -11.63
C HIS A 22 -35.64 32.86 -11.80
N ARG A 23 -34.91 32.77 -10.69
CA ARG A 23 -33.45 32.64 -10.68
C ARG A 23 -33.11 31.22 -11.16
N PRO A 24 -32.29 31.03 -12.21
CA PRO A 24 -31.85 29.69 -12.58
C PRO A 24 -31.01 29.11 -11.44
N GLN A 25 -31.36 27.91 -11.01
CA GLN A 25 -30.55 27.11 -10.08
C GLN A 25 -29.23 26.77 -10.80
N GLY A 26 -28.11 27.19 -10.23
CA GLY A 26 -26.78 26.85 -10.75
C GLY A 26 -26.49 25.35 -10.62
N PRO A 27 -25.52 24.82 -11.39
CA PRO A 27 -25.25 23.38 -11.41
C PRO A 27 -24.63 22.90 -10.10
N SER A 28 -25.22 21.84 -9.58
CA SER A 28 -24.67 20.77 -8.72
C SER A 28 -23.58 21.18 -7.71
N GLU A 29 -23.99 21.24 -6.44
CA GLU A 29 -23.10 21.04 -5.30
C GLU A 29 -22.12 19.90 -5.61
N GLY A 30 -20.83 20.23 -5.70
CA GLY A 30 -19.79 19.24 -5.85
C GLY A 30 -19.91 18.27 -4.69
N ALA A 31 -20.10 16.98 -5.01
CA ALA A 31 -20.05 15.92 -4.03
C ALA A 31 -18.68 15.98 -3.35
N SER A 32 -18.64 16.60 -2.16
CA SER A 32 -17.49 16.53 -1.27
C SER A 32 -17.43 15.07 -0.83
N LEU A 33 -16.44 14.35 -1.34
CA LEU A 33 -16.08 13.04 -0.81
C LEU A 33 -15.67 13.24 0.65
N ILE A 34 -16.63 13.07 1.57
CA ILE A 34 -16.36 12.96 3.01
C ILE A 34 -15.67 11.62 3.20
N LEU A 35 -14.37 11.60 2.97
CA LEU A 35 -13.54 10.51 3.46
C LEU A 35 -13.57 10.57 4.99
N PRO A 36 -13.78 9.45 5.69
CA PRO A 36 -13.67 9.44 7.14
C PRO A 36 -12.31 9.97 7.57
N ASP A 37 -12.24 10.64 8.71
CA ASP A 37 -10.98 11.13 9.27
C ASP A 37 -10.14 9.92 9.70
N LEU A 38 -9.26 9.46 8.79
CA LEU A 38 -8.36 8.34 9.00
C LEU A 38 -7.17 8.81 9.85
N SER A 39 -7.41 9.12 11.13
CA SER A 39 -6.33 9.40 12.08
C SER A 39 -5.53 8.11 12.34
N SER A 40 -4.21 8.14 12.12
CA SER A 40 -3.33 6.99 12.34
C SER A 40 -2.67 7.08 13.72
N SER A 41 -2.78 6.01 14.52
CA SER A 41 -2.02 5.85 15.77
C SER A 41 -0.53 5.57 15.54
N ILE A 42 -0.14 5.27 14.31
CA ILE A 42 1.24 4.91 13.92
C ILE A 42 1.96 6.14 13.40
N ALA A 43 3.21 6.32 13.83
CA ALA A 43 4.08 7.37 13.30
C ALA A 43 4.38 7.08 11.81
N VAL A 44 3.76 7.87 10.92
CA VAL A 44 3.87 7.69 9.46
C VAL A 44 5.32 7.73 8.99
N GLY A 45 6.16 8.59 9.56
CA GLY A 45 7.59 8.65 9.23
C GLY A 45 8.33 7.35 9.54
N ALA A 46 8.06 6.73 10.70
CA ALA A 46 8.66 5.45 11.07
C ALA A 46 8.14 4.31 10.17
N LEU A 47 6.85 4.32 9.83
CA LEU A 47 6.26 3.36 8.90
C LEU A 47 6.94 3.40 7.54
N ILE A 48 7.04 4.59 6.93
CA ILE A 48 7.70 4.78 5.63
C ILE A 48 9.16 4.34 5.69
N TYR A 49 9.87 4.71 6.75
CA TYR A 49 11.26 4.31 6.96
C TYR A 49 11.45 2.79 6.93
N TRP A 50 10.67 2.05 7.73
CA TRP A 50 10.75 0.60 7.77
C TRP A 50 10.27 -0.06 6.47
N MET A 51 9.23 0.47 5.84
CA MET A 51 8.75 -0.02 4.54
C MET A 51 9.84 0.05 3.46
N LEU A 52 10.53 1.19 3.36
CA LEU A 52 11.60 1.38 2.39
C LEU A 52 12.77 0.45 2.66
N LEU A 53 13.22 0.35 3.92
CA LEU A 53 14.34 -0.52 4.30
C LEU A 53 14.04 -1.99 4.02
N LEU A 54 12.87 -2.48 4.43
CA LEU A 54 12.48 -3.88 4.22
C LEU A 54 12.27 -4.18 2.73
N THR A 55 11.78 -3.21 1.95
CA THR A 55 11.66 -3.32 0.49
C THR A 55 13.02 -3.41 -0.18
N ILE A 56 13.97 -2.53 0.18
CA ILE A 56 15.34 -2.57 -0.35
C ILE A 56 16.00 -3.89 0.02
N LYS A 57 15.92 -4.32 1.28
CA LYS A 57 16.42 -5.61 1.74
C LYS A 57 15.87 -6.74 0.88
N HIS A 58 14.56 -6.77 0.64
CA HIS A 58 13.90 -7.82 -0.14
C HIS A 58 14.47 -7.87 -1.56
N VAL A 59 14.60 -6.72 -2.22
CA VAL A 59 15.19 -6.65 -3.57
C VAL A 59 16.60 -7.21 -3.61
N PHE A 60 17.44 -6.86 -2.63
CA PHE A 60 18.80 -7.40 -2.54
C PHE A 60 18.80 -8.91 -2.32
N ALA A 61 17.95 -9.42 -1.44
CA ALA A 61 17.89 -10.84 -1.14
C ALA A 61 17.38 -11.68 -2.33
N ASP A 62 16.29 -11.25 -2.98
CA ASP A 62 15.62 -11.99 -4.05
C ASP A 62 16.28 -11.88 -5.42
N PHE A 63 16.92 -10.74 -5.71
CA PHE A 63 17.41 -10.46 -7.07
C PHE A 63 18.92 -10.29 -7.16
N ILE A 64 19.59 -9.89 -6.08
CA ILE A 64 21.04 -9.64 -6.11
C ILE A 64 21.82 -10.81 -5.51
N PHE A 65 21.39 -11.32 -4.35
CA PHE A 65 22.07 -12.41 -3.64
C PHE A 65 21.53 -13.79 -3.97
N GLN A 66 20.28 -13.89 -4.43
CA GLN A 66 19.75 -15.13 -4.96
C GLN A 66 20.45 -15.50 -6.26
N ASN A 67 21.17 -16.62 -6.24
CA ASN A 67 21.81 -17.15 -7.44
C ASN A 67 20.91 -18.15 -8.19
N LYS A 68 21.36 -18.58 -9.38
CA LYS A 68 20.62 -19.53 -10.23
C LYS A 68 20.30 -20.84 -9.53
N TRP A 69 21.19 -21.37 -8.69
CA TRP A 69 20.97 -22.63 -7.97
C TRP A 69 19.83 -22.49 -6.96
N MET A 70 19.79 -21.38 -6.21
CA MET A 70 18.69 -21.07 -5.31
C MET A 70 17.37 -20.93 -6.07
N ALA A 71 17.34 -20.06 -7.09
CA ALA A 71 16.12 -19.72 -7.83
C ALA A 71 15.50 -20.93 -8.52
N MET A 72 16.29 -21.71 -9.27
CA MET A 72 15.78 -22.89 -9.97
C MET A 72 15.57 -24.07 -9.03
N GLY A 73 16.42 -24.21 -8.02
CA GLY A 73 16.39 -25.34 -7.11
C GLY A 73 15.22 -25.31 -6.14
N LYS A 74 14.85 -24.13 -5.61
CA LYS A 74 13.77 -24.00 -4.62
C LYS A 74 12.40 -24.40 -5.17
N ASP A 75 12.23 -24.30 -6.50
CA ASP A 75 11.01 -24.65 -7.22
C ASP A 75 11.01 -26.10 -7.77
N ALA A 76 12.05 -26.90 -7.50
CA ALA A 76 12.16 -28.25 -8.03
C ALA A 76 11.19 -29.26 -7.35
N LYS A 77 10.79 -30.30 -8.10
CA LYS A 77 9.99 -31.43 -7.58
C LYS A 77 10.70 -32.16 -6.43
N THR A 78 12.00 -32.38 -6.56
CA THR A 78 12.86 -33.03 -5.55
C THR A 78 14.14 -32.23 -5.35
N GLY A 79 14.82 -32.41 -4.22
CA GLY A 79 16.07 -31.70 -3.93
C GLY A 79 15.90 -30.19 -3.64
N TRP A 80 14.66 -29.71 -3.49
CA TRP A 80 14.34 -28.30 -3.29
C TRP A 80 14.74 -27.75 -1.92
N ALA A 81 14.89 -28.61 -0.91
CA ALA A 81 15.05 -28.18 0.48
C ALA A 81 16.31 -27.35 0.70
N LEU A 82 17.47 -27.80 0.23
CA LEU A 82 18.73 -27.06 0.38
C LEU A 82 18.74 -25.70 -0.34
N PRO A 83 18.39 -25.59 -1.64
CA PRO A 83 18.34 -24.30 -2.32
C PRO A 83 17.31 -23.34 -1.70
N LEU A 84 16.16 -23.86 -1.27
CA LEU A 84 15.15 -23.06 -0.57
C LEU A 84 15.68 -22.55 0.77
N LEU A 85 16.22 -23.43 1.62
CA LEU A 85 16.75 -23.05 2.92
C LEU A 85 17.91 -22.06 2.79
N ALA A 86 18.78 -22.23 1.80
CA ALA A 86 19.88 -21.31 1.54
C ALA A 86 19.37 -19.92 1.15
N HIS A 87 18.37 -19.85 0.28
CA HIS A 87 17.73 -18.58 -0.08
C HIS A 87 17.06 -17.92 1.12
N CYS A 88 16.19 -18.62 1.86
CA CYS A 88 15.53 -18.05 3.03
C CYS A 88 16.56 -17.63 4.10
N SER A 89 17.69 -18.32 4.22
CA SER A 89 18.77 -17.94 5.14
C SER A 89 19.41 -16.60 4.79
N VAL A 90 19.42 -16.18 3.52
CA VAL A 90 19.82 -14.81 3.15
C VAL A 90 18.88 -13.79 3.79
N HIS A 91 17.56 -14.04 3.74
CA HIS A 91 16.55 -13.18 4.38
C HIS A 91 16.73 -13.16 5.90
N LEU A 92 16.92 -14.33 6.52
CA LEU A 92 17.22 -14.45 7.96
C LEU A 92 18.40 -13.55 8.35
N VAL A 93 19.54 -13.70 7.68
CA VAL A 93 20.77 -12.97 8.00
C VAL A 93 20.58 -11.48 7.78
N MET A 94 20.06 -11.07 6.62
CA MET A 94 19.88 -9.65 6.32
C MET A 94 18.91 -8.97 7.27
N THR A 95 17.76 -9.57 7.56
CA THR A 95 16.77 -9.02 8.49
C THR A 95 17.34 -8.96 9.90
N THR A 96 17.99 -10.03 10.37
CA THR A 96 18.58 -10.05 11.72
C THR A 96 19.65 -8.98 11.86
N LEU A 97 20.55 -8.81 10.88
CA LEU A 97 21.56 -7.76 10.90
C LEU A 97 20.94 -6.37 10.90
N LEU A 98 19.92 -6.15 10.08
CA LEU A 98 19.19 -4.88 10.02
C LEU A 98 18.55 -4.55 11.39
N MET A 99 17.94 -5.55 12.05
CA MET A 99 17.43 -5.40 13.42
C MET A 99 18.54 -5.14 14.43
N LEU A 100 19.64 -5.89 14.41
CA LEU A 100 20.74 -5.72 15.34
C LEU A 100 21.44 -4.35 15.23
N ILE A 101 21.39 -3.71 14.06
CA ILE A 101 21.97 -2.38 13.84
C ILE A 101 20.99 -1.27 14.24
N LEU A 102 19.71 -1.40 13.88
CA LEU A 102 18.74 -0.29 13.94
C LEU A 102 17.76 -0.41 15.11
N ALA A 103 17.42 -1.62 15.54
CA ALA A 103 16.47 -1.87 16.62
C ALA A 103 16.74 -3.23 17.32
N PRO A 104 17.84 -3.36 18.09
CA PRO A 104 18.39 -4.67 18.51
C PRO A 104 17.42 -5.55 19.30
N ARG A 105 16.47 -4.95 20.02
CA ARG A 105 15.42 -5.66 20.78
C ARG A 105 14.53 -6.53 19.89
N TYR A 106 14.54 -6.31 18.58
CA TYR A 106 13.75 -7.02 17.57
C TYR A 106 14.53 -8.07 16.78
N TRP A 107 15.67 -8.56 17.28
CA TRP A 107 16.49 -9.58 16.60
C TRP A 107 15.67 -10.79 16.08
N TYR A 108 14.63 -11.19 16.81
CA TYR A 108 13.77 -12.33 16.48
C TYR A 108 12.89 -12.11 15.24
N ILE A 109 12.73 -10.86 14.77
CA ILE A 109 12.04 -10.56 13.51
C ILE A 109 12.73 -11.26 12.34
N GLY A 110 14.05 -11.45 12.37
CA GLY A 110 14.75 -12.21 11.34
C GLY A 110 14.28 -13.66 11.25
N VAL A 111 13.99 -14.29 12.38
CA VAL A 111 13.45 -15.67 12.43
C VAL A 111 12.02 -15.71 11.90
N ILE A 112 11.19 -14.73 12.24
CA ILE A 112 9.82 -14.62 11.72
C ILE A 112 9.84 -14.44 10.19
N ASP A 113 10.67 -13.52 9.71
CA ASP A 113 10.85 -13.23 8.29
C ASP A 113 11.31 -14.49 7.52
N PHE A 114 12.27 -15.24 8.07
CA PHE A 114 12.71 -16.53 7.52
C PHE A 114 11.57 -17.53 7.38
N LEU A 115 10.77 -17.73 8.42
CA LEU A 115 9.69 -18.73 8.41
C LEU A 115 8.59 -18.36 7.42
N ILE A 116 8.24 -17.07 7.32
CA ILE A 116 7.24 -16.60 6.37
C ILE A 116 7.75 -16.73 4.93
N HIS A 117 9.00 -16.32 4.66
CA HIS A 117 9.59 -16.48 3.32
C HIS A 117 9.64 -17.95 2.92
N LEU A 118 10.06 -18.83 3.84
CA LEU A 118 10.10 -20.27 3.60
C LEU A 118 8.74 -20.82 3.20
N ALA A 119 7.67 -20.37 3.88
CA ALA A 119 6.31 -20.82 3.59
C ALA A 119 5.81 -20.33 2.22
N ILE A 120 5.99 -19.04 1.91
CA ILE A 120 5.56 -18.43 0.65
C ILE A 120 6.29 -19.07 -0.53
N ASP A 121 7.63 -19.13 -0.46
CA ASP A 121 8.45 -19.71 -1.52
C ASP A 121 8.15 -21.18 -1.71
N ARG A 122 7.92 -21.93 -0.62
CA ARG A 122 7.59 -23.35 -0.75
C ARG A 122 6.23 -23.54 -1.40
N LEU A 123 5.24 -22.71 -1.08
CA LEU A 123 3.93 -22.76 -1.71
C LEU A 123 4.05 -22.47 -3.22
N LYS A 124 4.80 -21.42 -3.59
CA LYS A 124 5.07 -21.13 -5.01
C LYS A 124 5.78 -22.30 -5.69
N GLY A 125 6.89 -22.77 -5.12
CA GLY A 125 7.69 -23.85 -5.68
C GLY A 125 6.91 -25.16 -5.79
N PHE A 126 6.00 -25.43 -4.85
CA PHE A 126 5.06 -26.55 -4.96
C PHE A 126 4.13 -26.38 -6.15
N LEU A 127 3.51 -25.21 -6.35
CA LEU A 127 2.64 -24.97 -7.51
C LEU A 127 3.41 -25.07 -8.83
N VAL A 128 4.61 -24.49 -8.90
CA VAL A 128 5.49 -24.61 -10.09
C VAL A 128 5.78 -26.07 -10.40
N ALA A 129 6.18 -26.85 -9.39
CA ALA A 129 6.50 -28.26 -9.53
C ALA A 129 5.28 -29.13 -9.87
N THR A 130 4.12 -28.89 -9.26
CA THR A 130 2.91 -29.70 -9.47
C THR A 130 2.32 -29.51 -10.87
N TYR A 131 2.37 -28.30 -11.41
CA TYR A 131 1.78 -27.96 -12.69
C TYR A 131 2.80 -27.80 -13.83
N ASP A 132 4.07 -28.16 -13.58
CA ASP A 132 5.17 -28.07 -14.55
C ASP A 132 5.27 -26.68 -15.22
N VAL A 133 5.08 -25.62 -14.41
CA VAL A 133 5.02 -24.23 -14.88
C VAL A 133 6.40 -23.77 -15.34
N THR A 134 6.49 -23.21 -16.54
CA THR A 134 7.71 -22.66 -17.13
C THR A 134 7.59 -21.15 -17.35
N ASN A 135 8.71 -20.46 -17.58
CA ASN A 135 8.72 -19.02 -17.85
C ASN A 135 8.00 -18.60 -19.15
N GLN A 136 7.61 -19.56 -19.99
CA GLN A 136 6.79 -19.32 -21.19
C GLN A 136 5.30 -19.29 -20.87
N ASP A 137 4.89 -19.81 -19.70
CA ASP A 137 3.50 -19.88 -19.30
C ASP A 137 3.02 -18.57 -18.67
N ARG A 138 1.78 -18.17 -18.96
CA ARG A 138 1.15 -17.02 -18.28
C ARG A 138 1.11 -17.19 -16.76
N TRP A 139 0.96 -18.43 -16.29
CA TRP A 139 0.87 -18.75 -14.87
C TRP A 139 2.18 -18.48 -14.12
N PHE A 140 3.32 -18.57 -14.79
CA PHE A 140 4.60 -18.17 -14.22
C PHE A 140 4.57 -16.71 -13.77
N TRP A 141 4.07 -15.82 -14.62
CA TRP A 141 3.99 -14.39 -14.34
C TRP A 141 3.03 -14.07 -13.19
N TRP A 142 1.94 -14.83 -13.06
CA TRP A 142 1.04 -14.69 -11.91
C TRP A 142 1.67 -15.18 -10.62
N LEU A 143 2.34 -16.33 -10.66
CA LEU A 143 3.01 -16.92 -9.51
C LEU A 143 4.14 -16.02 -9.02
N ILE A 144 5.05 -15.58 -9.89
CA ILE A 144 6.14 -14.67 -9.49
C ILE A 144 5.62 -13.30 -9.02
N GLY A 145 4.57 -12.77 -9.66
CA GLY A 145 3.97 -11.51 -9.21
C GLY A 145 3.34 -11.61 -7.82
N THR A 146 2.65 -12.73 -7.56
CA THR A 146 2.01 -13.01 -6.26
C THR A 146 3.05 -13.29 -5.18
N ASP A 147 4.13 -14.01 -5.52
CA ASP A 147 5.31 -14.22 -4.66
C ASP A 147 5.85 -12.89 -4.14
N GLN A 148 6.18 -11.97 -5.06
CA GLN A 148 6.72 -10.66 -4.66
C GLN A 148 5.71 -9.87 -3.83
N ALA A 149 4.43 -9.90 -4.20
CA ALA A 149 3.39 -9.19 -3.46
C ALA A 149 3.25 -9.69 -2.01
N LEU A 150 3.30 -11.01 -1.78
CA LEU A 150 3.19 -11.59 -0.44
C LEU A 150 4.43 -11.29 0.42
N HIS A 151 5.62 -11.31 -0.16
CA HIS A 151 6.85 -10.92 0.55
C HIS A 151 6.85 -9.43 0.91
N HIS A 152 6.39 -8.55 0.01
CA HIS A 152 6.21 -7.13 0.32
C HIS A 152 5.12 -6.89 1.36
N LEU A 153 4.03 -7.66 1.33
CA LEU A 153 2.98 -7.58 2.36
C LEU A 153 3.51 -8.02 3.74
N THR A 154 4.40 -9.01 3.77
CA THR A 154 5.13 -9.41 4.99
C THR A 154 5.97 -8.25 5.50
N GLY A 155 6.77 -7.63 4.64
CA GLY A 155 7.54 -6.43 4.97
C GLY A 155 6.68 -5.28 5.48
N PHE A 156 5.49 -5.09 4.89
CA PHE A 156 4.54 -4.08 5.34
C PHE A 156 3.99 -4.37 6.74
N GLY A 157 3.58 -5.62 7.02
CA GLY A 157 3.15 -6.03 8.35
C GLY A 157 4.24 -5.87 9.41
N LEU A 158 5.48 -6.24 9.09
CA LEU A 158 6.63 -6.03 9.98
C LEU A 158 6.91 -4.54 10.21
N ALA A 159 6.81 -3.71 9.17
CA ALA A 159 6.98 -2.26 9.29
C ALA A 159 5.93 -1.64 10.21
N ILE A 160 4.67 -2.11 10.17
CA ILE A 160 3.62 -1.69 11.10
C ILE A 160 4.00 -2.04 12.55
N VAL A 161 4.44 -3.27 12.81
CA VAL A 161 4.86 -3.72 14.15
C VAL A 161 5.99 -2.85 14.68
N LEU A 162 7.00 -2.59 13.86
CA LEU A 162 8.17 -1.77 14.21
C LEU A 162 7.82 -0.29 14.40
N ALA A 163 6.95 0.27 13.56
CA ALA A 163 6.55 1.67 13.64
C ALA A 163 5.57 1.95 14.80
N ALA A 164 4.72 0.99 15.15
CA ALA A 164 3.81 1.08 16.29
C ALA A 164 4.54 0.90 17.63
N ASN A 165 5.76 0.36 17.62
CA ASN A 165 6.55 0.07 18.79
C ASN A 165 8.00 0.52 18.51
N PRO A 166 8.31 1.83 18.57
CA PRO A 166 9.65 2.35 18.29
C PRO A 166 10.69 1.90 19.33
#